data_AF-A0A318IWT2-F1
#
_entry.id   AF-A0A318IWT2-F1
#
_cell.length_a   1.000
_cell.length_b   1.000
_cell.length_c   1.000
_cell.angle_alpha   90.00
_cell.angle_beta   90.00
_cell.angle_gamma   90.00
#
_symmetry.space_group_name_H-M   'P 1'
#
loop_
_entity.id
_entity.type
_entity.pdbx_description
1 polymer ?
#
loop_
_entity_poly.entity_id
_entity_poly.type
_entity_poly.pdbx_seq_one_letter_code
_entity_poly.pdbx_strand_id
1 'polypeptide(L)'
;MKKVVAFLILIAAVSSCNSVKNLNTSNISDAATLLSSLSSNSTVQQVASLFSLLDTNSDDAVSSTEAIGSVAENFDVLDTDSNSSLNLTELQGILALLK
;
A
#
# COMPACT_ATOMS: atom_id res chain seq x y z
N MET A 1 -15.13 21.89 -60.56
CA MET A 1 -15.23 22.36 -59.16
C MET A 1 -14.67 21.29 -58.25
N LYS A 2 -13.76 21.69 -57.36
CA LYS A 2 -12.90 20.90 -56.47
C LYS A 2 -13.70 19.91 -55.62
N LYS A 3 -13.22 18.66 -55.46
CA LYS A 3 -13.14 17.96 -54.15
C LYS A 3 -11.94 17.03 -54.16
N VAL A 4 -10.82 17.57 -53.67
CA VAL A 4 -9.59 16.81 -53.39
C VAL A 4 -9.86 15.92 -52.18
N VAL A 5 -9.49 14.66 -52.32
CA VAL A 5 -9.49 13.62 -51.29
C VAL A 5 -8.62 14.09 -50.12
N ALA A 6 -9.21 14.22 -48.94
CA ALA A 6 -8.49 14.49 -47.69
C ALA A 6 -8.56 13.25 -46.80
N PHE A 7 -7.66 12.30 -47.06
CA PHE A 7 -7.23 11.29 -46.09
C PHE A 7 -6.14 11.93 -45.23
N LEU A 8 -6.48 12.46 -44.05
CA LEU A 8 -5.51 12.69 -42.97
C LEU A 8 -6.22 13.19 -41.70
N ILE A 9 -6.56 12.30 -40.76
CA ILE A 9 -6.32 12.58 -39.34
C ILE A 9 -5.90 11.27 -38.69
N LEU A 10 -4.59 11.15 -38.53
CA LEU A 10 -3.89 10.16 -37.73
C LEU A 10 -4.44 10.25 -36.29
N ILE A 11 -4.88 9.10 -35.76
CA ILE A 11 -5.36 8.94 -34.39
C ILE A 11 -4.22 9.35 -33.46
N ALA A 12 -4.31 10.56 -32.90
CA ALA A 12 -3.35 11.02 -31.91
C ALA A 12 -3.45 10.10 -30.70
N ALA A 13 -2.32 9.49 -30.38
CA ALA A 13 -2.16 8.53 -29.32
C ALA A 13 -2.73 9.03 -27.98
N VAL A 14 -3.41 8.12 -27.30
CA VAL A 14 -3.77 8.15 -25.90
C VAL A 14 -2.53 8.31 -25.02
N SER A 15 -2.09 9.54 -24.80
CA SER A 15 -1.00 9.83 -23.87
C SER A 15 -1.32 11.09 -23.08
N SER A 16 -2.20 10.97 -22.10
CA SER A 16 -2.05 11.67 -20.82
C SER A 16 -3.04 11.12 -19.79
N CYS A 17 -2.84 9.88 -19.36
CA CYS A 17 -3.22 9.50 -18.00
C CYS A 17 -2.06 9.90 -17.08
N ASN A 18 -1.91 11.21 -16.84
CA ASN A 18 -0.98 11.72 -15.82
C ASN A 18 -1.74 12.14 -14.55
N SER A 19 -2.66 11.28 -14.07
CA SER A 19 -3.35 11.52 -12.79
C SER A 19 -3.59 10.26 -11.98
N VAL A 20 -2.80 9.20 -12.23
CA VAL A 20 -2.73 8.09 -11.29
C VAL A 20 -1.38 8.17 -10.57
N LYS A 21 -1.43 8.05 -9.25
CA LYS A 21 -0.31 8.04 -8.29
C LYS A 21 0.04 9.40 -7.66
N ASN A 22 -0.93 10.00 -6.99
CA ASN A 22 -0.67 10.56 -5.65
C ASN A 22 -0.88 9.45 -4.58
N LEU A 23 -0.52 8.21 -4.90
CA LEU A 23 -0.26 7.23 -3.85
C LEU A 23 0.94 7.81 -3.11
N ASN A 24 0.82 8.10 -1.82
CA ASN A 24 1.90 8.63 -1.00
C ASN A 24 3.07 7.63 -1.01
N THR A 25 3.92 7.70 -2.04
CA THR A 25 5.09 6.82 -2.21
C THR A 25 6.07 6.97 -1.06
N SER A 26 6.02 8.12 -0.38
CA SER A 26 6.72 8.40 0.87
C SER A 26 6.30 7.40 1.96
N ASN A 27 4.99 7.26 2.22
CA ASN A 27 4.46 6.39 3.28
C ASN A 27 4.83 4.91 3.04
N ILE A 28 4.76 4.43 1.80
CA ILE A 28 5.16 3.05 1.46
C ILE A 28 6.65 2.81 1.71
N SER A 29 7.51 3.76 1.32
CA SER A 29 8.96 3.63 1.50
C SER A 29 9.38 3.74 2.96
N ASP A 30 8.73 4.64 3.71
CA ASP A 30 8.93 4.82 5.15
C ASP A 30 8.46 3.59 5.92
N ALA A 31 7.29 3.04 5.56
CA ALA A 31 6.76 1.80 6.13
C ALA A 31 7.70 0.61 5.87
N ALA A 32 8.24 0.47 4.64
CA ALA A 32 9.17 -0.61 4.31
C ALA A 32 10.50 -0.49 5.07
N THR A 33 11.00 0.73 5.23
CA THR A 33 12.22 1.03 5.99
C THR A 33 12.02 0.73 7.47
N LEU A 34 10.88 1.15 8.03
CA LEU A 34 10.52 0.87 9.41
C LEU A 34 10.32 -0.63 9.63
N LEU A 35 9.60 -1.32 8.75
CA LEU A 35 9.39 -2.77 8.79
C LEU A 35 10.71 -3.54 8.76
N SER A 36 11.66 -3.12 7.93
CA SER A 36 13.02 -3.72 7.89
C SER A 36 13.83 -3.47 9.17
N SER A 37 13.48 -2.42 9.93
CA SER A 37 14.13 -2.08 11.21
C SER A 37 13.43 -2.73 12.41
N LEU A 38 12.23 -3.31 12.23
CA LEU A 38 11.53 -4.03 13.29
C LEU A 38 12.20 -5.38 13.57
N SER A 39 12.05 -5.82 14.80
CA SER A 39 12.56 -7.10 15.32
C SER A 39 11.54 -7.66 16.30
N SER A 40 11.63 -8.94 16.67
CA SER A 40 10.75 -9.56 17.68
C SER A 40 10.73 -8.86 19.05
N ASN A 41 11.73 -8.00 19.33
CA ASN A 41 11.82 -7.19 20.55
C ASN A 41 11.35 -5.74 20.37
N SER A 42 10.80 -5.38 19.20
CA SER A 42 10.30 -4.03 18.95
C SER A 42 9.14 -3.67 19.87
N THR A 43 8.96 -2.37 20.11
CA THR A 43 7.91 -1.88 21.00
C THR A 43 6.59 -1.69 20.25
N VAL A 44 5.49 -1.68 21.01
CA VAL A 44 4.15 -1.34 20.50
C VAL A 44 4.15 0.00 19.77
N GLN A 45 4.92 1.00 20.23
CA GLN A 45 5.00 2.30 19.56
C GLN A 45 5.63 2.22 18.16
N GLN A 46 6.60 1.33 17.95
CA GLN A 46 7.20 1.13 16.62
C GLN A 46 6.20 0.46 15.68
N VAL A 47 5.45 -0.52 16.17
CA VAL A 47 4.36 -1.14 15.40
C VAL A 47 3.24 -0.14 15.12
N ALA A 48 2.87 0.72 16.08
CA ALA A 48 1.87 1.77 15.86
C ALA A 48 2.31 2.80 14.82
N SER A 49 3.61 3.08 14.76
CA SER A 49 4.17 3.94 13.72
C SER A 49 4.10 3.25 12.35
N LEU A 50 4.40 1.95 12.27
CA LEU A 50 4.20 1.17 11.05
C LEU A 50 2.72 1.15 10.64
N PHE A 51 1.82 0.88 11.59
CA PHE A 51 0.38 0.88 11.39
C PHE A 51 -0.08 2.18 10.74
N SER A 52 0.28 3.33 11.32
CA SER A 52 -0.09 4.65 10.79
C SER A 52 0.51 4.95 9.42
N LEU A 53 1.61 4.31 9.04
CA LEU A 53 2.19 4.45 7.71
C LEU A 53 1.50 3.55 6.67
N LEU A 54 0.96 2.40 7.09
CA LEU A 54 0.21 1.47 6.25
C LEU A 54 -1.26 1.88 6.09
N ASP A 55 -1.89 2.38 7.15
CA ASP A 55 -3.26 2.90 7.15
C ASP A 55 -3.34 4.22 6.36
N THR A 56 -3.40 4.10 5.02
CA THR A 56 -3.29 5.22 4.11
C THR A 56 -4.61 5.98 3.96
N ASN A 57 -5.73 5.30 4.17
CA ASN A 57 -7.06 5.88 4.15
C ASN A 57 -7.52 6.37 5.54
N SER A 58 -6.73 6.12 6.59
CA SER A 58 -6.97 6.56 7.97
C SER A 58 -8.31 6.05 8.51
N ASP A 59 -8.62 4.78 8.26
CA ASP A 59 -9.84 4.12 8.73
C ASP A 59 -9.64 3.29 10.00
N ASP A 60 -8.48 3.46 10.67
CA ASP A 60 -8.06 2.71 11.84
C ASP A 60 -7.92 1.20 11.57
N ALA A 61 -7.71 0.82 10.30
CA ALA A 61 -7.46 -0.55 9.88
C ALA A 61 -6.44 -0.58 8.72
N VAL A 62 -5.71 -1.69 8.58
CA VAL A 62 -4.82 -1.92 7.44
C VAL A 62 -5.44 -3.00 6.57
N SER A 63 -5.89 -2.62 5.38
CA SER A 63 -6.43 -3.57 4.41
C SER A 63 -5.32 -4.40 3.75
N SER A 64 -5.69 -5.51 3.09
CA SER A 64 -4.73 -6.35 2.34
C SER A 64 -4.03 -5.58 1.20
N THR A 65 -4.65 -4.51 0.69
CA THR A 65 -4.07 -3.63 -0.34
C THR A 65 -3.09 -2.60 0.21
N GLU A 66 -3.18 -2.32 1.51
CA GLU A 66 -2.32 -1.38 2.24
C GLU A 66 -1.14 -2.07 2.92
N ALA A 67 -1.33 -3.34 3.31
CA ALA A 67 -0.26 -4.17 3.81
C ALA A 67 0.90 -4.29 2.82
N ILE A 68 2.13 -4.27 3.32
CA ILE A 68 3.36 -4.42 2.52
C ILE A 68 4.33 -5.41 3.15
N GLY A 69 5.25 -5.95 2.35
CA GLY A 69 6.33 -6.83 2.81
C GLY A 69 5.80 -7.97 3.67
N SER A 70 6.47 -8.25 4.79
CA SER A 70 6.09 -9.36 5.69
C SER A 70 4.71 -9.19 6.34
N VAL A 71 4.13 -7.99 6.38
CA VAL A 71 2.74 -7.79 6.82
C VAL A 71 1.78 -8.37 5.79
N ALA A 72 2.00 -8.10 4.50
CA ALA A 72 1.18 -8.65 3.43
C ALA A 72 1.36 -10.16 3.28
N GLU A 73 2.60 -10.65 3.39
CA GLU A 73 2.92 -12.08 3.30
C GLU A 73 2.26 -12.92 4.40
N ASN A 74 2.00 -12.31 5.55
CA ASN A 74 1.40 -12.96 6.71
C ASN A 74 0.03 -12.37 7.06
N PHE A 75 -0.62 -11.66 6.13
CA PHE A 75 -1.87 -10.95 6.39
C PHE A 75 -2.93 -11.87 7.00
N ASP A 76 -3.19 -13.02 6.36
CA ASP A 76 -4.16 -14.01 6.84
C ASP A 76 -3.79 -14.63 8.20
N VAL A 77 -2.50 -14.62 8.56
CA VAL A 77 -2.02 -15.11 9.87
C VAL A 77 -2.26 -14.06 10.96
N LEU A 78 -2.18 -12.78 10.59
CA LEU A 78 -2.38 -11.64 11.47
C LEU A 78 -3.87 -11.30 11.64
N ASP A 79 -4.69 -11.49 10.60
CA ASP A 79 -6.15 -11.28 10.58
C ASP A 79 -6.86 -12.41 11.34
N THR A 80 -6.79 -12.33 12.68
CA THR A 80 -7.26 -13.40 13.57
C THR A 80 -8.78 -13.45 13.69
N ASP A 81 -9.46 -12.32 13.46
CA ASP A 81 -10.91 -12.25 13.46
C ASP A 81 -11.53 -12.44 12.06
N SER A 82 -10.69 -12.55 11.01
CA SER A 82 -11.06 -12.77 9.61
C SER A 82 -11.98 -11.68 9.06
N ASN A 83 -11.79 -10.43 9.51
CA ASN A 83 -12.58 -9.28 9.06
C ASN A 83 -12.05 -8.65 7.76
N SER A 84 -10.97 -9.21 7.17
CA SER A 84 -10.27 -8.73 5.97
C SER A 84 -9.48 -7.43 6.15
N SER A 85 -9.20 -7.05 7.40
CA SER A 85 -8.40 -5.89 7.78
C SER A 85 -7.60 -6.19 9.05
N LEU A 86 -6.44 -5.57 9.21
CA LEU A 86 -5.64 -5.70 10.43
C LEU A 86 -5.87 -4.48 11.32
N ASN A 87 -6.27 -4.70 12.56
CA ASN A 87 -6.21 -3.66 13.58
C ASN A 87 -4.80 -3.60 14.22
N LEU A 88 -4.54 -2.57 15.04
CA LEU A 88 -3.22 -2.39 15.66
C LEU A 88 -2.78 -3.58 16.54
N THR A 89 -3.72 -4.26 17.20
CA THR A 89 -3.41 -5.43 18.05
C THR A 89 -2.97 -6.60 17.20
N GLU A 90 -3.67 -6.84 16.08
CA GLU A 90 -3.33 -7.88 15.11
C GLU A 90 -1.98 -7.60 14.44
N LEU A 91 -1.74 -6.34 14.05
CA LEU A 91 -0.47 -5.96 13.46
C LEU A 91 0.72 -6.14 14.42
N GLN A 92 0.53 -6.02 15.74
CA GLN A 92 1.60 -6.36 16.72
C GLN A 92 2.04 -7.82 16.64
N GLY A 93 1.17 -8.72 16.15
CA GLY A 93 1.51 -10.10 15.85
C GLY A 93 2.67 -10.24 14.86
N ILE A 94 2.94 -9.23 14.03
CA ILE A 94 4.06 -9.26 13.08
C ILE A 94 5.40 -9.49 13.78
N LEU A 95 5.57 -8.98 15.00
CA LEU A 95 6.81 -9.12 15.76
C LEU A 95 7.15 -10.58 16.06
N ALA A 96 6.14 -11.43 16.25
CA ALA A 96 6.33 -12.87 16.45
C ALA A 96 6.73 -13.60 15.15
N LEU A 97 6.49 -12.99 13.99
CA LEU A 97 6.79 -13.54 12.67
C LEU A 97 8.16 -13.08 12.15
N LEU A 98 8.66 -11.95 12.64
CA LEU A 98 10.04 -11.49 12.44
C LEU A 98 11.00 -12.43 13.16
N LYS A 99 11.84 -13.14 12.41
CA LYS A 99 12.88 -14.06 12.91
C LYS A 99 14.26 -13.47 12.79
#